data_AF-A0A3C1E0G8-F1
#
_entry.id   AF-A0A3C1E0G8-F1
#
_cell.length_a   1.000
_cell.length_b   1.000
_cell.length_c   1.000
_cell.angle_alpha   90.00
_cell.angle_beta   90.00
_cell.angle_gamma   90.00
#
_symmetry.space_group_name_H-M   'P 1'
#
loop_
_entity.id
_entity.type
_entity.pdbx_description
1 polymer ?
#
loop_
_entity_poly.entity_id
_entity_poly.type
_entity_poly.pdbx_seq_one_letter_code
_entity_poly.pdbx_strand_id
1 'polypeptide(L)' 'VDPAVRGQGVGVTLMDNICSLLDRLNLKRVVLATGDAHGLYEKFGFERLTQPAKWMERMVPIPAP' A
#
# COMPACT_ATOMS: atom_id res chain seq x y z
N VAL A 1 -5.55 -9.39 -5.51
CA VAL A 1 -6.94 -9.73 -5.88
C VAL A 1 -6.89 -10.52 -7.16
N ASP A 2 -7.49 -11.72 -7.16
CA ASP A 2 -7.57 -12.58 -8.34
C ASP A 2 -8.18 -11.81 -9.52
N PRO A 3 -7.61 -11.90 -10.74
CA PRO A 3 -8.14 -11.23 -11.92
C PRO A 3 -9.65 -11.39 -12.13
N ALA A 4 -10.22 -12.57 -11.83
CA ALA A 4 -11.63 -12.89 -12.04
C ALA A 4 -12.59 -12.09 -11.14
N VAL A 5 -12.09 -11.53 -10.03
CA VAL A 5 -12.92 -10.76 -9.06
C VAL A 5 -12.46 -9.31 -8.90
N ARG A 6 -11.60 -8.82 -9.81
CA ARG A 6 -11.25 -7.40 -9.86
C ARG A 6 -12.49 -6.55 -10.15
N GLY A 7 -12.49 -5.31 -9.65
CA GLY A 7 -13.62 -4.39 -9.81
C GLY A 7 -14.79 -4.62 -8.85
N GLN A 8 -14.80 -5.71 -8.08
CA GLN A 8 -15.88 -6.02 -7.12
C GLN A 8 -15.66 -5.44 -5.71
N GLY A 9 -14.76 -4.46 -5.56
CA GLY A 9 -14.50 -3.81 -4.26
C GLY A 9 -13.70 -4.62 -3.24
N VAL A 10 -13.37 -5.90 -3.50
CA VAL A 10 -12.65 -6.78 -2.55
C VAL A 10 -11.38 -6.15 -1.98
N GLY A 11 -10.54 -5.56 -2.83
CA GLY A 11 -9.31 -4.90 -2.39
C GLY A 11 -9.55 -3.66 -1.53
N VAL A 12 -10.63 -2.93 -1.81
CA VAL A 12 -11.04 -1.75 -1.03
C VAL A 12 -11.49 -2.18 0.37
N THR A 13 -12.35 -3.20 0.47
CA THR A 13 -12.81 -3.75 1.75
C THR A 13 -11.66 -4.29 2.59
N LEU A 14 -10.68 -4.95 1.96
CA LEU A 14 -9.49 -5.42 2.67
C LEU A 14 -8.69 -4.24 3.25
N MET A 15 -8.42 -3.21 2.44
CA MET A 15 -7.68 -2.04 2.88
C MET A 15 -8.39 -1.26 3.99
N ASP A 16 -9.71 -1.13 3.94
CA ASP A 16 -10.51 -0.46 4.97
C ASP A 16 -10.34 -1.12 6.35
N ASN A 17 -10.41 -2.45 6.38
CA ASN A 17 -10.18 -3.23 7.61
C ASN A 17 -8.73 -3.13 8.11
N ILE A 18 -7.75 -3.17 7.19
CA ILE A 18 -6.33 -3.02 7.54
C ILE A 18 -6.07 -1.63 8.14
N CYS A 19 -6.52 -0.57 7.48
CA CYS A 19 -6.34 0.81 7.96
C CYS A 19 -7.03 1.03 9.31
N SER A 20 -8.25 0.52 9.47
CA SER A 20 -8.97 0.56 10.75
C SER A 20 -8.22 -0.14 11.89
N LEU A 21 -7.46 -1.19 11.59
CA LEU A 21 -6.58 -1.84 12.56
C LEU A 21 -5.33 -1.00 12.84
N LEU A 22 -4.65 -0.51 11.79
CA LEU A 22 -3.43 0.30 11.90
C LEU A 22 -3.65 1.55 12.77
N ASP A 23 -4.79 2.23 12.62
CA ASP A 23 -5.15 3.41 13.40
C ASP A 23 -5.19 3.13 14.91
N ARG A 24 -5.45 1.88 15.31
CA ARG A 24 -5.51 1.45 16.72
C ARG A 24 -4.15 1.05 17.29
N LEU A 25 -3.16 0.81 16.44
CA LEU A 25 -1.85 0.30 16.84
C LEU A 25 -0.86 1.40 17.29
N ASN A 26 -1.28 2.68 17.28
CA ASN A 26 -0.46 3.83 17.66
C ASN A 26 0.92 3.85 16.96
N LEU A 27 0.92 3.51 15.66
CA LEU A 27 2.13 3.45 14.84
C LEU A 27 2.56 4.87 14.45
N LYS A 28 3.86 5.15 14.56
CA LYS A 28 4.41 6.44 14.12
C LYS A 28 4.35 6.63 12.60
N ARG A 29 4.37 5.56 11.83
CA ARG A 29 4.35 5.59 10.36
C ARG A 29 4.03 4.20 9.78
N VAL A 30 3.22 4.18 8.73
CA VAL A 30 3.02 3.04 7.83
C VAL A 30 3.46 3.46 6.43
N VAL A 31 4.16 2.58 5.71
CA VAL A 31 4.68 2.86 4.36
C VAL A 31 4.31 1.73 3.42
N LEU A 32 4.01 2.08 2.18
CA LEU A 32 3.79 1.14 1.08
C LEU A 32 4.58 1.58 -0.14
N ALA A 33 4.88 0.62 -1.02
CA ALA A 33 5.33 0.85 -2.37
C ALA A 33 4.21 0.44 -3.34
N THR A 34 3.91 1.28 -4.32
CA THR A 34 2.88 1.02 -5.32
C THR A 34 3.38 1.45 -6.69
N GLY A 35 3.08 0.66 -7.73
CA GLY A 35 3.45 0.98 -9.11
C GLY A 35 2.44 1.91 -9.77
N ASP A 36 1.19 1.46 -9.90
CA ASP A 36 0.13 2.11 -10.67
C ASP A 36 -1.12 2.46 -9.83
N ALA A 37 -1.21 1.96 -8.60
CA ALA A 37 -2.39 2.10 -7.75
C ALA A 37 -2.32 3.28 -6.75
N HIS A 38 -1.59 4.35 -7.05
CA HIS A 38 -1.41 5.50 -6.16
C HIS A 38 -2.76 6.09 -5.66
N GLY A 39 -3.66 6.41 -6.60
CA GLY A 39 -4.97 6.99 -6.27
C GLY A 39 -5.92 6.05 -5.52
N LEU A 40 -5.64 4.73 -5.49
CA LEU A 40 -6.35 3.81 -4.61
C LEU A 40 -5.93 4.05 -3.16
N TYR A 41 -4.63 4.11 -2.90
CA TYR A 41 -4.10 4.26 -1.54
C TYR A 41 -4.29 5.65 -0.96
N GLU A 42 -4.33 6.69 -1.80
CA GLU A 42 -4.71 8.05 -1.39
C GLU A 42 -6.09 8.09 -0.71
N LYS A 43 -7.04 7.23 -1.11
CA LYS A 43 -8.37 7.11 -0.46
C LYS A 43 -8.31 6.61 0.98
N PHE A 44 -7.20 5.98 1.37
CA PHE A 44 -6.97 5.44 2.71
C PHE A 44 -6.00 6.30 3.53
N GLY A 45 -5.76 7.55 3.11
CA GLY A 45 -4.89 8.48 3.83
C GLY A 45 -3.40 8.25 3.62
N PHE A 46 -3.00 7.41 2.66
CA PHE A 46 -1.60 7.35 2.24
C PHE A 46 -1.26 8.56 1.40
N GLU A 47 -0.12 9.17 1.72
CA GLU A 47 0.43 10.30 0.98
C GLU A 47 1.80 9.95 0.42
N ARG A 48 2.26 10.73 -0.55
CA ARG A 48 3.66 10.65 -0.99
C ARG A 48 4.58 10.90 0.20
N LEU A 49 5.70 10.19 0.26
CA LEU A 49 6.69 10.37 1.31
C LEU A 49 7.13 11.84 1.38
N THR A 50 7.04 12.44 2.57
CA THR A 50 7.41 13.85 2.78
C THR A 50 8.91 14.10 2.66
N GLN A 51 9.74 13.08 2.92
CA GLN A 51 11.20 13.15 2.83
C GLN A 51 11.72 11.89 2.13
N PRO A 52 11.47 11.73 0.82
CA PRO A 52 11.79 10.50 0.09
C PRO A 52 13.29 10.19 0.11
N ALA A 53 14.14 11.21 0.15
CA ALA A 53 15.60 11.07 0.25
C ALA A 53 16.10 10.37 1.53
N LYS A 54 15.26 10.22 2.57
CA LYS A 54 15.61 9.47 3.80
C LYS A 54 15.30 7.98 3.70
N TRP A 55 14.61 7.56 2.64
CA TRP A 55 14.24 6.17 2.43
C TRP A 55 15.24 5.52 1.49
N MET A 56 15.59 4.28 1.80
CA MET A 56 16.46 3.45 0.98
C MET A 56 15.79 2.10 0.84
N GLU A 57 15.93 1.48 -0.34
CA GLU A 57 15.51 0.11 -0.58
C GLU A 57 16.68 -0.71 -1.12
N ARG A 58 16.68 -2.01 -0.84
CA ARG A 58 17.59 -2.97 -1.45
C ARG A 58 16.77 -3.96 -2.26
N MET A 59 16.74 -3.73 -3.56
CA MET A 59 16.06 -4.64 -4.50
C MET A 59 16.98 -5.82 -4.82
N VAL A 60 16.48 -7.03 -4.63
CA VAL A 60 17.10 -8.25 -5.17
C VAL A 60 16.35 -8.59 -6.46
N PRO A 61 17.02 -8.67 -7.62
CA PRO A 61 16.38 -9.08 -8.86
C PRO A 61 15.73 -10.44 -8.68
N ILE A 62 14.49 -10.58 -9.13
CA ILE A 62 13.87 -11.91 -9.28
C ILE A 62 14.61 -12.57 -10.46
N PRO A 63 15.27 -13.73 -10.27
CA PRO A 63 15.89 -14.44 -11.38
C PRO A 63 14.86 -14.67 -12.48
N ALA A 64 15.27 -14.50 -13.74
CA ALA A 64 14.42 -14.88 -14.86
C ALA A 64 14.06 -16.38 -14.73
N PRO A 65 12.83 -16.76 -15.10
CA PRO A 65 12.41 -18.16 -15.06
C PRO A 65 13.29 -19.07 -15.91
#